data_AF-A0A950MVN3-F1
#
_entry.id   AF-A0A950MVN3-F1
#
_cell.length_a   1.000
_cell.length_b   1.000
_cell.length_c   1.000
_cell.angle_alpha   90.00
_cell.angle_beta   90.00
_cell.angle_gamma   90.00
#
_symmetry.space_group_name_H-M   'P 1'
#
loop_
_entity.id
_entity.type
_entity.pdbx_description
1 polymer ?
#
loop_
_entity_poly.entity_id
_entity_poly.type
_entity_poly.pdbx_seq_one_letter_code
_entity_poly.pdbx_strand_id
1 'polypeptide(L)'
;MNRPFLLALLGLMSLAFCPGPSVAQLALPGATSPAPEGAAASPKPKSAHKASSGGKASDAKPGKPAAEAGVASLVGRPLMLNGKSGLLQISGDDTAITVDKLQLAGEGVSDSSQRCVVDIVGETPIQATNVGRPDGLERFEVKVPACPISFDVLDGAVLVPTQITACVFKAADCQTTPGGLWGPEGGSVVGDAAKIVKDRAEAEKSMGKLVREIEDRAEDNAQAADLVRDQNGFAAQRDELCRDYAKESLHGYCALRVTEARTALLQARLNELSPATASKTANEKSKKAKSKKSAKQP
;
A
#
# COMPACT_ATOMS: atom_id res chain seq x y z
N MET A 1 47.09 25.01 -47.99
CA MET A 1 46.93 24.27 -49.27
C MET A 1 47.74 22.98 -49.19
N ASN A 2 47.22 21.89 -49.75
CA ASN A 2 47.74 20.50 -49.76
C ASN A 2 47.56 19.75 -48.43
N ARG A 3 46.97 18.54 -48.35
CA ARG A 3 46.83 17.44 -49.33
C ARG A 3 45.68 16.46 -48.95
N PRO A 4 45.26 15.55 -49.86
CA PRO A 4 43.99 14.84 -49.86
C PRO A 4 44.05 13.34 -49.48
N PHE A 5 42.87 12.78 -49.23
CA PHE A 5 42.34 11.43 -49.57
C PHE A 5 43.15 10.13 -49.44
N LEU A 6 42.40 9.11 -48.97
CA LEU A 6 42.45 7.67 -49.27
C LEU A 6 43.60 6.83 -48.70
N LEU A 7 43.25 5.97 -47.73
CA LEU A 7 43.66 4.56 -47.75
C LEU A 7 42.69 3.72 -46.91
N ALA A 8 42.00 2.82 -47.60
CA ALA A 8 41.19 1.75 -47.04
C ALA A 8 42.09 0.62 -46.51
N LEU A 9 41.68 -0.03 -45.42
CA LEU A 9 42.08 -1.41 -45.17
C LEU A 9 40.92 -2.20 -44.55
N LEU A 10 40.45 -3.18 -45.33
CA LEU A 10 39.62 -4.30 -44.91
C LEU A 10 40.32 -5.11 -43.80
N GLY A 11 39.54 -5.60 -42.84
CA GLY A 11 39.96 -6.63 -41.90
C GLY A 11 38.76 -7.45 -41.41
N LEU A 12 38.45 -8.54 -42.13
CA LEU A 12 37.57 -9.63 -41.70
C LEU A 12 38.11 -10.27 -40.41
N MET A 13 37.25 -10.51 -39.42
CA MET A 13 37.42 -11.60 -38.45
C MET A 13 36.05 -12.10 -37.98
N SER A 14 35.62 -13.19 -38.62
CA SER A 14 34.51 -14.03 -38.19
C SER A 14 35.03 -15.05 -37.19
N LEU A 15 34.44 -15.13 -35.99
CA LEU A 15 34.54 -16.30 -35.12
C LEU A 15 33.17 -16.61 -34.51
N ALA A 16 32.73 -17.82 -34.82
CA ALA A 16 31.47 -18.43 -34.47
C ALA A 16 31.35 -18.68 -32.96
N PHE A 17 30.14 -18.52 -32.42
CA PHE A 17 29.72 -19.15 -31.18
C PHE A 17 28.40 -19.91 -31.41
N CYS A 18 28.45 -21.22 -31.18
CA CYS A 18 27.32 -22.15 -31.26
C CYS A 18 26.30 -21.90 -30.13
N PRO A 19 24.98 -21.98 -30.40
CA PRO A 19 23.97 -22.12 -29.36
C PRO A 19 23.89 -23.58 -28.89
N GLY A 20 24.17 -23.83 -27.61
CA GLY A 20 23.91 -25.12 -26.97
C GLY A 20 22.44 -25.24 -26.54
N PRO A 21 21.82 -26.43 -26.61
CA PRO A 21 20.46 -26.63 -26.10
C PRO A 21 20.46 -26.67 -24.57
N SER A 22 19.95 -25.60 -23.95
CA SER A 22 19.67 -25.57 -22.52
C SER A 22 18.36 -26.31 -22.24
N VAL A 23 18.46 -27.58 -21.85
CA VAL A 23 17.33 -28.35 -21.31
C VAL A 23 17.07 -27.88 -19.88
N ALA A 24 16.16 -26.93 -19.72
CA ALA A 24 15.60 -26.57 -18.42
C ALA A 24 14.67 -27.71 -17.96
N GLN A 25 15.19 -28.63 -17.14
CA GLN A 25 14.34 -29.58 -16.43
C GLN A 25 13.62 -28.84 -15.29
N LEU A 26 12.29 -28.80 -15.39
CA LEU A 26 11.40 -28.48 -14.28
C LEU A 26 11.67 -29.45 -13.12
N ALA A 27 12.44 -29.00 -12.12
CA ALA A 27 12.50 -29.65 -10.83
C ALA A 27 11.23 -29.26 -10.05
N LEU A 28 10.22 -30.12 -10.09
CA LEU A 28 9.04 -30.02 -9.24
C LEU A 28 9.45 -30.29 -7.78
N PRO A 29 9.17 -29.39 -6.82
CA PRO A 29 9.36 -29.66 -5.40
C PRO A 29 8.27 -30.64 -4.94
N GLY A 30 8.62 -31.92 -4.78
CA GLY A 30 7.62 -32.91 -4.32
C GLY A 30 8.04 -34.38 -4.23
N ALA A 31 9.33 -34.74 -4.35
CA ALA A 31 9.76 -36.13 -4.21
C ALA A 31 10.49 -36.35 -2.86
N THR A 32 9.75 -36.80 -1.85
CA THR A 32 10.32 -37.32 -0.60
C THR A 32 10.98 -38.67 -0.88
N SER A 33 12.22 -38.84 -0.41
CA SER A 33 12.89 -40.15 -0.43
C SER A 33 12.33 -41.07 0.66
N PRO A 34 12.20 -42.38 0.42
CA PRO A 34 11.74 -43.33 1.43
C PRO A 34 12.80 -43.54 2.52
N ALA A 35 12.35 -43.56 3.78
CA ALA A 35 13.18 -43.91 4.93
C ALA A 35 13.45 -45.42 4.97
N PRO A 36 14.66 -45.87 5.33
CA PRO A 36 14.90 -47.27 5.64
C PRO A 36 14.36 -47.64 7.03
N GLU A 37 13.72 -48.79 7.04
CA GLU A 37 13.03 -49.44 8.14
C GLU A 37 14.02 -50.21 9.04
N GLY A 38 13.79 -50.17 10.35
CA GLY A 38 14.19 -51.25 11.26
C GLY A 38 15.33 -50.97 12.24
N ALA A 39 14.99 -50.64 13.49
CA ALA A 39 15.58 -51.29 14.67
C ALA A 39 14.69 -51.01 15.89
N ALA A 40 13.95 -52.04 16.31
CA ALA A 40 13.17 -52.05 17.53
C ALA A 40 14.05 -52.33 18.76
N ALA A 41 13.80 -51.62 19.86
CA ALA A 41 13.96 -52.14 21.22
C ALA A 41 13.00 -51.40 22.18
N SER A 42 12.27 -52.18 22.97
CA SER A 42 11.21 -51.79 23.92
C SER A 42 11.77 -51.74 25.39
N PRO A 43 10.97 -51.65 26.48
CA PRO A 43 10.24 -50.47 26.96
C PRO A 43 10.31 -50.22 28.52
N LYS A 44 9.69 -49.11 28.98
CA LYS A 44 9.09 -48.79 30.33
C LYS A 44 10.01 -48.33 31.50
N PRO A 45 9.48 -47.67 32.58
CA PRO A 45 8.07 -47.42 32.95
C PRO A 45 7.67 -45.98 33.36
N LYS A 46 6.34 -45.89 33.58
CA LYS A 46 5.45 -44.79 33.94
C LYS A 46 5.82 -44.01 35.22
N SER A 47 5.46 -42.73 35.26
CA SER A 47 4.77 -42.16 36.42
C SER A 47 3.61 -41.28 35.95
N ALA A 48 2.50 -41.37 36.67
CA ALA A 48 1.25 -40.66 36.43
C ALA A 48 1.01 -39.74 37.62
N HIS A 49 0.69 -38.47 37.37
CA HIS A 49 -0.18 -37.65 38.23
C HIS A 49 -0.80 -36.57 37.34
N LYS A 50 -2.09 -36.70 37.01
CA LYS A 50 -3.29 -36.25 37.74
C LYS A 50 -3.66 -34.83 37.30
N ALA A 51 -4.74 -34.75 36.53
CA ALA A 51 -5.45 -33.52 36.22
C ALA A 51 -5.99 -32.86 37.50
N SER A 52 -5.94 -31.53 37.55
CA SER A 52 -6.93 -30.73 38.28
C SER A 52 -7.16 -29.42 37.52
N SER A 53 -8.39 -29.29 37.06
CA SER A 53 -9.09 -28.04 36.78
C SER A 53 -9.00 -27.05 37.95
N GLY A 54 -8.95 -25.76 37.65
CA GLY A 54 -9.09 -24.69 38.63
C GLY A 54 -8.63 -23.37 38.05
N GLY A 55 -9.55 -22.62 37.46
CA GLY A 55 -9.24 -21.41 36.71
C GLY A 55 -8.66 -20.28 37.56
N LYS A 56 -7.96 -19.38 36.86
CA LYS A 56 -8.15 -17.94 36.99
C LYS A 56 -7.97 -17.36 35.58
N ALA A 57 -9.01 -16.68 35.12
CA ALA A 57 -8.92 -15.77 34.00
C ALA A 57 -7.83 -14.75 34.35
N SER A 58 -6.65 -14.90 33.76
CA SER A 58 -5.67 -13.82 33.72
C SER A 58 -6.10 -12.90 32.62
N ASP A 59 -6.42 -11.69 33.04
CA ASP A 59 -6.80 -10.53 32.26
C ASP A 59 -6.15 -10.52 30.89
N ALA A 60 -6.98 -10.75 29.87
CA ALA A 60 -6.65 -10.44 28.49
C ALA A 60 -6.41 -8.93 28.44
N LYS A 61 -5.14 -8.54 28.59
CA LYS A 61 -4.69 -7.18 28.32
C LYS A 61 -5.23 -6.80 26.94
N PRO A 62 -5.99 -5.69 26.82
CA PRO A 62 -6.43 -5.22 25.52
C PRO A 62 -5.20 -5.13 24.63
N GLY A 63 -5.25 -5.82 23.49
CA GLY A 63 -4.25 -5.63 22.45
C GLY A 63 -4.14 -4.14 22.23
N LYS A 64 -2.91 -3.60 22.30
CA LYS A 64 -2.67 -2.20 21.95
C LYS A 64 -3.43 -1.94 20.65
N PRO A 65 -4.22 -0.85 20.55
CA PRO A 65 -4.67 -0.39 19.25
C PRO A 65 -3.44 -0.36 18.35
N ALA A 66 -3.58 -0.85 17.11
CA ALA A 66 -2.60 -0.56 16.07
C ALA A 66 -2.26 0.93 16.22
N ALA A 67 -0.96 1.27 16.32
CA ALA A 67 -0.55 2.66 16.39
C ALA A 67 -1.31 3.38 15.27
N GLU A 68 -2.11 4.39 15.62
CA GLU A 68 -2.92 5.09 14.64
C GLU A 68 -1.96 5.60 13.56
N ALA A 69 -2.06 4.98 12.38
CA ALA A 69 -1.50 5.54 11.17
C ALA A 69 -2.04 6.96 11.08
N GLY A 70 -1.13 7.93 11.09
CA GLY A 70 -1.51 9.32 11.32
C GLY A 70 -0.36 10.26 11.04
N VAL A 71 -0.70 11.54 10.96
CA VAL A 71 0.20 12.60 10.51
C VAL A 71 1.46 12.67 11.35
N ALA A 72 1.36 12.37 12.64
CA ALA A 72 2.48 12.31 13.58
C ALA A 72 3.66 11.43 13.12
N SER A 73 3.39 10.37 12.36
CA SER A 73 4.41 9.46 11.82
C SER A 73 5.23 10.07 10.65
N LEU A 74 4.76 11.19 10.10
CA LEU A 74 5.31 11.88 8.92
C LEU A 74 6.07 13.16 9.29
N VAL A 75 5.66 13.84 10.38
CA VAL A 75 6.14 15.18 10.73
C VAL A 75 7.65 15.23 10.84
N GLY A 76 8.26 16.15 10.09
CA GLY A 76 9.71 16.40 10.10
C GLY A 76 10.56 15.33 9.40
N ARG A 77 9.96 14.26 8.88
CA ARG A 77 10.68 13.17 8.22
C ARG A 77 10.77 13.45 6.71
N PRO A 78 11.94 13.21 6.08
CA PRO A 78 12.04 13.25 4.64
C PRO A 78 11.36 12.02 4.04
N LEU A 79 10.35 12.24 3.20
CA LEU A 79 9.68 11.21 2.43
C LEU A 79 10.18 11.28 0.98
N MET A 80 10.65 10.17 0.45
CA MET A 80 11.13 10.03 -0.92
C MET A 80 10.11 9.25 -1.75
N LEU A 81 9.78 9.75 -2.93
CA LEU A 81 8.98 9.03 -3.90
C LEU A 81 9.68 7.73 -4.28
N ASN A 82 8.97 6.63 -4.07
CA ASN A 82 9.42 5.26 -4.29
C ASN A 82 10.78 4.97 -3.63
N GLY A 83 11.05 5.62 -2.49
CA GLY A 83 12.24 5.43 -1.67
C GLY A 83 13.57 5.84 -2.32
N LYS A 84 13.56 6.59 -3.45
CA LYS A 84 14.78 6.97 -4.20
C LYS A 84 14.84 8.38 -4.74
N SER A 85 13.71 9.03 -5.00
CA SER A 85 13.69 10.31 -5.73
C SER A 85 12.72 11.30 -5.13
N GLY A 86 12.94 12.59 -5.40
CA GLY A 86 12.11 13.65 -4.84
C GLY A 86 12.24 13.77 -3.33
N LEU A 87 11.60 14.79 -2.79
CA LEU A 87 11.54 15.04 -1.36
C LEU A 87 10.19 15.65 -1.00
N LEU A 88 9.49 15.02 -0.08
CA LEU A 88 8.32 15.58 0.57
C LEU A 88 8.63 15.66 2.06
N GLN A 89 8.52 16.86 2.62
CA GLN A 89 8.64 17.08 4.06
C GLN A 89 7.39 17.82 4.53
N ILE A 90 6.78 17.28 5.57
CA ILE A 90 5.52 17.76 6.12
C ILE A 90 5.75 18.19 7.58
N SER A 91 5.08 19.25 8.00
CA SER A 91 4.88 19.64 9.39
C SER A 91 3.38 19.80 9.71
N GLY A 92 3.07 19.92 10.99
CA GLY A 92 1.69 20.12 11.47
C GLY A 92 1.17 18.97 12.31
N ASP A 93 -0.14 18.81 12.30
CA ASP A 93 -0.88 17.81 13.08
C ASP A 93 -2.05 17.22 12.27
N ASP A 94 -2.89 16.40 12.90
CA ASP A 94 -4.01 15.70 12.27
C ASP A 94 -5.10 16.65 11.71
N THR A 95 -5.08 17.93 12.11
CA THR A 95 -6.06 18.94 11.68
C THR A 95 -5.51 19.87 10.60
N ALA A 96 -4.22 20.19 10.65
CA ALA A 96 -3.57 21.10 9.72
C ALA A 96 -2.19 20.57 9.33
N ILE A 97 -2.04 20.20 8.06
CA ILE A 97 -0.76 19.80 7.46
C ILE A 97 -0.20 20.96 6.63
N THR A 98 1.10 21.20 6.79
CA THR A 98 1.90 22.08 5.93
C THR A 98 2.97 21.28 5.22
N VAL A 99 3.06 21.47 3.90
CA VAL A 99 4.14 20.94 3.08
C VAL A 99 5.29 21.93 3.12
N ASP A 100 6.33 21.58 3.87
CA ASP A 100 7.52 22.42 4.09
C ASP A 100 8.51 22.33 2.93
N LYS A 101 8.59 21.16 2.29
CA LYS A 101 9.42 20.92 1.12
C LYS A 101 8.72 19.99 0.16
N LEU A 102 8.76 20.32 -1.11
CA LEU A 102 8.29 19.46 -2.19
C LEU A 102 9.21 19.59 -3.39
N GLN A 103 10.03 18.56 -3.60
CA GLN A 103 10.88 18.41 -4.77
C GLN A 103 10.37 17.25 -5.61
N LEU A 104 10.07 17.53 -6.87
CA LEU A 104 9.65 16.53 -7.84
C LEU A 104 10.79 16.27 -8.82
N ALA A 105 11.20 15.00 -8.90
CA ALA A 105 12.11 14.54 -9.94
C ALA A 105 11.33 14.18 -11.21
N GLY A 106 11.92 14.44 -12.36
CA GLY A 106 11.28 14.21 -13.66
C GLY A 106 12.26 14.11 -14.81
N GLU A 107 11.72 14.31 -16.01
CA GLU A 107 12.44 14.26 -17.29
C GLU A 107 12.22 15.56 -18.06
N GLY A 108 13.20 15.93 -18.88
CA GLY A 108 13.14 17.12 -19.72
C GLY A 108 11.96 17.05 -20.68
N VAL A 109 11.19 18.14 -20.80
CA VAL A 109 10.08 18.21 -21.77
C VAL A 109 10.63 18.26 -23.19
N SER A 110 11.73 18.97 -23.39
CA SER A 110 12.41 19.09 -24.69
C SER A 110 13.30 17.89 -25.02
N ASP A 111 13.86 17.23 -24.00
CA ASP A 111 14.72 16.05 -24.13
C ASP A 111 14.49 15.10 -22.94
N SER A 112 13.80 13.98 -23.19
CA SER A 112 13.48 12.99 -22.17
C SER A 112 14.69 12.22 -21.64
N SER A 113 15.86 12.34 -22.29
CA SER A 113 17.11 11.78 -21.76
C SER A 113 17.69 12.62 -20.62
N GLN A 114 17.31 13.89 -20.52
CA GLN A 114 17.73 14.78 -19.44
C GLN A 114 16.85 14.58 -18.20
N ARG A 115 17.49 14.50 -17.04
CA ARG A 115 16.79 14.51 -15.75
C ARG A 115 16.61 15.95 -15.28
N CYS A 116 15.46 16.24 -14.70
CA CYS A 116 15.17 17.54 -14.09
C CYS A 116 14.63 17.35 -12.67
N VAL A 117 14.80 18.39 -11.85
CA VAL A 117 14.23 18.47 -10.50
C VAL A 117 13.57 19.83 -10.35
N VAL A 118 12.31 19.84 -9.92
CA VAL A 118 11.55 21.05 -9.66
C VAL A 118 11.34 21.16 -8.16
N ASP A 119 11.84 22.25 -7.58
CA ASP A 119 11.49 22.63 -6.21
C ASP A 119 10.24 23.51 -6.25
N ILE A 120 9.14 22.98 -5.72
CA ILE A 120 7.83 23.66 -5.71
C ILE A 120 7.71 24.57 -4.50
N VAL A 121 8.29 24.16 -3.37
CA VAL A 121 8.19 24.88 -2.10
C VAL A 121 9.52 25.57 -1.87
N GLY A 122 9.71 26.70 -2.56
CA GLY A 122 10.91 27.52 -2.44
C GLY A 122 11.01 28.24 -1.08
N GLU A 123 10.19 29.27 -0.86
CA GLU A 123 10.24 30.10 0.36
C GLU A 123 8.99 29.99 1.25
N THR A 124 7.84 29.59 0.68
CA THR A 124 6.55 29.59 1.40
C THR A 124 5.96 28.19 1.46
N PRO A 125 5.79 27.61 2.66
CA PRO A 125 5.12 26.33 2.84
C PRO A 125 3.71 26.32 2.24
N ILE A 126 3.30 25.18 1.68
CA ILE A 126 1.96 25.03 1.10
C ILE A 126 1.05 24.37 2.13
N GLN A 127 -0.07 25.02 2.45
CA GLN A 127 -1.07 24.43 3.32
C GLN A 127 -1.85 23.34 2.60
N ALA A 128 -1.91 22.15 3.21
CA ALA A 128 -2.72 21.05 2.72
C ALA A 128 -4.12 21.11 3.34
N THR A 129 -5.13 20.79 2.54
CA THR A 129 -6.53 20.76 2.97
C THR A 129 -6.92 19.33 3.28
N ASN A 130 -7.39 19.05 4.50
CA ASN A 130 -7.93 17.74 4.85
C ASN A 130 -9.30 17.56 4.17
N VAL A 131 -9.47 16.50 3.37
CA VAL A 131 -10.71 16.18 2.65
C VAL A 131 -11.47 15.00 3.28
N GLY A 132 -11.08 14.60 4.49
CA GLY A 132 -11.70 13.54 5.26
C GLY A 132 -11.10 12.16 4.97
N ARG A 133 -11.94 11.12 5.08
CA ARG A 133 -11.52 9.71 4.93
C ARG A 133 -12.28 8.95 3.84
N PRO A 134 -12.19 9.36 2.56
CA PRO A 134 -13.01 8.80 1.48
C PRO A 134 -12.77 7.31 1.23
N ASP A 135 -11.57 6.81 1.50
CA ASP A 135 -11.17 5.40 1.35
C ASP A 135 -10.70 4.80 2.69
N GLY A 136 -11.20 5.33 3.82
CA GLY A 136 -10.84 4.89 5.16
C GLY A 136 -9.51 5.45 5.69
N LEU A 137 -8.73 6.14 4.85
CA LEU A 137 -7.50 6.84 5.22
C LEU A 137 -7.70 8.35 5.17
N GLU A 138 -6.98 9.10 6.00
CA GLU A 138 -6.98 10.56 5.93
C GLU A 138 -6.36 11.02 4.61
N ARG A 139 -7.15 11.79 3.85
CA ARG A 139 -6.72 12.35 2.58
C ARG A 139 -6.51 13.85 2.72
N PHE A 140 -5.41 14.31 2.14
CA PHE A 140 -5.09 15.72 2.05
C PHE A 140 -4.90 16.14 0.59
N GLU A 141 -5.25 17.38 0.29
CA GLU A 141 -5.08 18.00 -1.02
C GLU A 141 -4.16 19.22 -0.93
N VAL A 142 -3.21 19.30 -1.86
CA VAL A 142 -2.23 20.37 -1.97
C VAL A 142 -2.36 21.00 -3.34
N LYS A 143 -2.59 22.32 -3.34
CA LYS A 143 -2.66 23.11 -4.57
C LYS A 143 -1.26 23.50 -5.01
N VAL A 144 -0.64 22.64 -5.82
CA VAL A 144 0.62 22.94 -6.49
C VAL A 144 0.33 23.55 -7.87
N PRO A 145 1.05 24.62 -8.27
CA PRO A 145 0.95 25.16 -9.63
C PRO A 145 1.18 24.07 -10.68
N ALA A 146 0.26 23.94 -11.64
CA ALA A 146 0.27 22.93 -12.71
C ALA A 146 0.07 21.45 -12.28
N CYS A 147 -0.12 21.14 -10.99
CA CYS A 147 -0.16 19.75 -10.52
C CYS A 147 -0.91 19.57 -9.19
N PRO A 148 -2.26 19.64 -9.11
CA PRO A 148 -2.96 19.33 -7.86
C PRO A 148 -2.57 17.93 -7.36
N ILE A 149 -2.09 17.83 -6.12
CA ILE A 149 -1.68 16.56 -5.51
C ILE A 149 -2.66 16.25 -4.40
N SER A 150 -3.27 15.07 -4.47
CA SER A 150 -3.94 14.46 -3.32
C SER A 150 -3.09 13.30 -2.81
N PHE A 151 -3.06 13.10 -1.50
CA PHE A 151 -2.37 11.96 -0.91
C PHE A 151 -3.12 11.41 0.30
N ASP A 152 -3.04 10.09 0.46
CA ASP A 152 -3.55 9.37 1.61
C ASP A 152 -2.43 9.16 2.63
N VAL A 153 -2.71 9.46 3.89
CA VAL A 153 -1.77 9.28 5.00
C VAL A 153 -1.72 7.82 5.42
N LEU A 154 -0.50 7.29 5.48
CA LEU A 154 -0.17 5.94 5.95
C LEU A 154 0.81 6.06 7.13
N ASP A 155 1.09 4.94 7.80
CA ASP A 155 2.09 4.93 8.86
C ASP A 155 3.51 5.09 8.30
N GLY A 156 4.07 6.28 8.49
CA GLY A 156 5.41 6.65 8.04
C GLY A 156 5.55 6.86 6.52
N ALA A 157 4.44 6.93 5.78
CA ALA A 157 4.42 7.21 4.34
C ALA A 157 3.14 7.96 3.93
N VAL A 158 3.13 8.48 2.71
CA VAL A 158 1.90 8.91 2.04
C VAL A 158 1.79 8.25 0.68
N LEU A 159 0.56 7.91 0.27
CA LEU A 159 0.28 7.35 -1.03
C LEU A 159 -0.37 8.42 -1.91
N VAL A 160 0.31 8.79 -3.00
CA VAL A 160 -0.26 9.68 -4.03
C VAL A 160 -0.85 8.79 -5.12
N PRO A 161 -2.16 8.85 -5.38
CA PRO A 161 -2.76 8.12 -6.49
C PRO A 161 -2.11 8.45 -7.84
N THR A 162 -2.03 7.45 -8.73
CA THR A 162 -1.50 7.65 -10.08
C THR A 162 -2.31 8.71 -10.81
N GLN A 163 -1.63 9.73 -11.34
CA GLN A 163 -2.26 10.78 -12.13
C GLN A 163 -2.33 10.38 -13.60
N ILE A 164 -3.44 10.70 -14.26
CA ILE A 164 -3.65 10.40 -15.69
C ILE A 164 -2.76 11.29 -16.57
N THR A 165 -2.43 12.48 -16.08
CA THR A 165 -1.59 13.47 -16.78
C THR A 165 -0.35 13.76 -15.96
N ALA A 166 0.80 13.80 -16.63
CA ALA A 166 2.02 14.26 -16.00
C ALA A 166 1.97 15.78 -15.74
N CYS A 167 2.69 16.19 -14.70
CA CYS A 167 2.80 17.58 -14.30
C CYS A 167 3.92 18.26 -15.10
N VAL A 168 3.57 19.26 -15.90
CA VAL A 168 4.48 19.92 -16.84
C VAL A 168 4.81 21.34 -16.36
N PHE A 169 6.07 21.53 -15.97
CA PHE A 169 6.64 22.79 -15.53
C PHE A 169 7.43 23.42 -16.68
N LYS A 170 6.72 24.16 -17.54
CA LYS A 170 7.30 24.77 -18.76
C LYS A 170 8.52 25.66 -18.48
N ALA A 171 8.48 26.44 -17.40
CA ALA A 171 9.59 27.33 -17.04
C ALA A 171 10.87 26.57 -16.63
N ALA A 172 10.73 25.33 -16.17
CA ALA A 172 11.83 24.46 -15.77
C ALA A 172 12.16 23.39 -16.83
N ASP A 173 11.51 23.43 -18.01
CA ASP A 173 11.57 22.39 -19.05
C ASP A 173 11.40 20.97 -18.46
N CYS A 174 10.49 20.79 -17.49
CA CYS A 174 10.42 19.57 -16.70
C CYS A 174 9.03 18.94 -16.65
N GLN A 175 8.96 17.63 -16.86
CA GLN A 175 7.76 16.82 -16.70
C GLN A 175 7.94 15.80 -15.57
N THR A 176 7.01 15.77 -14.62
CA THR A 176 7.09 14.92 -13.42
C THR A 176 5.78 14.16 -13.21
N THR A 177 5.84 12.99 -12.56
CA THR A 177 4.65 12.27 -12.09
C THR A 177 4.78 12.02 -10.58
N PRO A 178 4.01 12.73 -9.73
CA PRO A 178 4.13 12.59 -8.28
C PRO A 178 3.46 11.32 -7.73
N GLY A 179 2.79 10.54 -8.58
CA GLY A 179 2.09 9.31 -8.22
C GLY A 179 3.05 8.21 -7.74
N GLY A 180 2.69 7.54 -6.66
CA GLY A 180 3.49 6.51 -6.02
C GLY A 180 3.49 6.61 -4.50
N LEU A 181 4.32 5.79 -3.86
CA LEU A 181 4.47 5.79 -2.41
C LEU A 181 5.63 6.71 -2.01
N TRP A 182 5.32 7.74 -1.24
CA TRP A 182 6.30 8.63 -0.61
C TRP A 182 6.58 8.13 0.80
N GLY A 183 7.75 7.52 1.00
CA GLY A 183 8.10 6.88 2.27
C GLY A 183 9.57 7.09 2.63
N PRO A 184 10.11 6.33 3.58
CA PRO A 184 11.54 6.37 3.90
C PRO A 184 12.40 6.07 2.67
N GLU A 185 13.68 6.44 2.73
CA GLU A 185 14.66 5.97 1.76
C GLU A 185 14.72 4.43 1.83
N GLY A 186 14.70 3.73 0.69
CA GLY A 186 14.67 2.26 0.67
C GLY A 186 15.87 1.60 1.36
N GLY A 187 17.02 2.27 1.38
CA GLY A 187 18.20 1.82 2.13
C GLY A 187 18.00 1.80 3.65
N SER A 188 17.18 2.72 4.18
CA SER A 188 17.01 2.93 5.62
C SER A 188 16.17 1.86 6.31
N VAL A 189 15.32 1.14 5.56
CA VAL A 189 14.37 0.16 6.11
C VAL A 189 14.82 -1.30 5.96
N VAL A 190 16.00 -1.54 5.37
CA VAL A 190 16.51 -2.91 5.16
C VAL A 190 16.68 -3.67 6.48
N GLY A 191 17.07 -2.98 7.56
CA GLY A 191 17.22 -3.58 8.89
C GLY A 191 15.91 -4.11 9.49
N ASP A 192 14.77 -3.61 9.02
CA ASP A 192 13.44 -3.96 9.52
C ASP A 192 12.72 -5.02 8.66
N ALA A 193 13.39 -5.59 7.65
CA ALA A 193 12.79 -6.50 6.67
C ALA A 193 11.95 -7.63 7.29
N ALA A 194 12.47 -8.30 8.33
CA ALA A 194 11.75 -9.38 9.01
C ALA A 194 10.45 -8.91 9.69
N LYS A 195 10.48 -7.70 10.26
CA LYS A 195 9.30 -7.07 10.87
C LYS A 195 8.29 -6.70 9.79
N ILE A 196 8.73 -6.07 8.70
CA ILE A 196 7.87 -5.66 7.59
C ILE A 196 7.15 -6.86 6.97
N VAL A 197 7.86 -7.98 6.75
CA VAL A 197 7.24 -9.22 6.23
C VAL A 197 6.18 -9.76 7.19
N LYS A 198 6.46 -9.77 8.50
CA LYS A 198 5.50 -10.19 9.51
C LYS A 198 4.26 -9.30 9.52
N ASP A 199 4.45 -7.99 9.57
CA ASP A 199 3.37 -7.01 9.61
C ASP A 199 2.52 -7.11 8.33
N ARG A 200 3.14 -7.35 7.17
CA ARG A 200 2.41 -7.56 5.91
C ARG A 200 1.52 -8.80 5.98
N ALA A 201 2.03 -9.91 6.53
CA ALA A 201 1.21 -11.12 6.69
C ALA A 201 0.01 -10.88 7.63
N GLU A 202 0.17 -10.06 8.66
CA GLU A 202 -0.93 -9.65 9.56
C GLU A 202 -1.95 -8.75 8.84
N ALA A 203 -1.49 -7.81 8.01
CA ALA A 203 -2.35 -6.97 7.18
C ALA A 203 -3.11 -7.81 6.14
N GLU A 204 -2.44 -8.71 5.42
CA GLU A 204 -3.07 -9.63 4.44
C GLU A 204 -4.12 -10.54 5.09
N LYS A 205 -3.84 -11.04 6.31
CA LYS A 205 -4.81 -11.83 7.08
C LYS A 205 -6.05 -11.01 7.44
N SER A 206 -5.87 -9.74 7.80
CA SER A 206 -6.97 -8.83 8.15
C SER A 206 -7.79 -8.49 6.91
N MET A 207 -7.13 -8.14 5.80
CA MET A 207 -7.73 -7.94 4.49
C MET A 207 -8.58 -9.16 4.08
N GLY A 208 -8.04 -10.37 4.19
CA GLY A 208 -8.74 -11.60 3.82
C GLY A 208 -10.00 -11.88 4.64
N LYS A 209 -10.11 -11.39 5.88
CA LYS A 209 -11.36 -11.46 6.65
C LYS A 209 -12.42 -10.52 6.08
N LEU A 210 -12.03 -9.28 5.77
CA LEU A 210 -12.93 -8.28 5.19
C LEU A 210 -13.45 -8.73 3.83
N VAL A 211 -12.57 -9.30 2.99
CA VAL A 211 -12.97 -9.82 1.68
C VAL A 211 -14.05 -10.89 1.81
N ARG A 212 -13.91 -11.85 2.75
CA ARG A 212 -14.95 -12.86 2.99
C ARG A 212 -16.28 -12.24 3.41
N GLU A 213 -16.26 -11.24 4.28
CA GLU A 213 -17.48 -10.53 4.69
C GLU A 213 -18.12 -9.73 3.54
N ILE A 214 -17.33 -9.26 2.58
CA ILE A 214 -17.82 -8.62 1.36
C ILE A 214 -18.39 -9.66 0.39
N GLU A 215 -17.71 -10.81 0.22
CA GLU A 215 -18.17 -11.94 -0.60
C GLU A 215 -19.52 -12.47 -0.14
N ASP A 216 -19.73 -12.60 1.17
CA ASP A 216 -21.02 -13.01 1.77
C ASP A 216 -22.18 -12.06 1.39
N ARG A 217 -21.89 -10.83 0.96
CA ARG A 217 -22.88 -9.82 0.54
C ARG A 217 -22.99 -9.67 -0.98
N ALA A 218 -22.08 -10.27 -1.74
CA ALA A 218 -21.92 -10.02 -3.17
C ALA A 218 -23.09 -10.57 -4.01
N GLU A 219 -23.79 -11.61 -3.54
CA GLU A 219 -24.95 -12.16 -4.25
C GLU A 219 -26.12 -11.15 -4.32
N ASP A 220 -26.37 -10.44 -3.22
CA ASP A 220 -27.51 -9.52 -3.07
C ASP A 220 -27.14 -8.04 -3.25
N ASN A 221 -25.86 -7.71 -3.39
CA ASN A 221 -25.37 -6.33 -3.47
C ASN A 221 -24.33 -6.14 -4.59
N ALA A 222 -24.73 -5.41 -5.63
CA ALA A 222 -23.87 -5.11 -6.78
C ALA A 222 -22.58 -4.35 -6.40
N GLN A 223 -22.62 -3.45 -5.41
CA GLN A 223 -21.42 -2.74 -4.94
C GLN A 223 -20.45 -3.71 -4.24
N ALA A 224 -20.98 -4.69 -3.49
CA ALA A 224 -20.15 -5.73 -2.90
C ALA A 224 -19.51 -6.62 -3.99
N ALA A 225 -20.27 -6.99 -5.03
CA ALA A 225 -19.75 -7.75 -6.16
C ALA A 225 -18.63 -7.01 -6.92
N ASP A 226 -18.76 -5.69 -7.13
CA ASP A 226 -17.71 -4.87 -7.74
C ASP A 226 -16.43 -4.87 -6.89
N LEU A 227 -16.55 -4.76 -5.57
CA LEU A 227 -15.39 -4.81 -4.66
C LEU A 227 -14.64 -6.15 -4.71
N VAL A 228 -15.37 -7.27 -4.82
CA VAL A 228 -14.76 -8.60 -4.99
C VAL A 228 -13.99 -8.66 -6.31
N ARG A 229 -14.57 -8.16 -7.40
CA ARG A 229 -13.89 -8.11 -8.70
C ARG A 229 -12.61 -7.26 -8.63
N ASP A 230 -12.68 -6.09 -8.01
CA ASP A 230 -11.51 -5.21 -7.86
C ASP A 230 -10.44 -5.86 -7.00
N GLN A 231 -10.83 -6.62 -5.97
CA GLN A 231 -9.90 -7.34 -5.11
C GLN A 231 -9.12 -8.42 -5.84
N ASN A 232 -9.70 -9.08 -6.85
CA ASN A 232 -9.00 -10.09 -7.66
C ASN A 232 -7.80 -9.51 -8.42
N GLY A 233 -7.83 -8.22 -8.77
CA GLY A 233 -6.71 -7.52 -9.42
C GLY A 233 -5.68 -6.94 -8.45
N PHE A 234 -5.96 -6.92 -7.15
CA PHE A 234 -5.18 -6.14 -6.19
C PHE A 234 -3.71 -6.57 -6.10
N ALA A 235 -3.41 -7.87 -6.13
CA ALA A 235 -2.04 -8.35 -6.04
C ALA A 235 -1.17 -7.82 -7.20
N ALA A 236 -1.68 -7.88 -8.44
CA ALA A 236 -0.98 -7.35 -9.60
C ALA A 236 -0.83 -5.82 -9.55
N GLN A 237 -1.86 -5.09 -9.09
CA GLN A 237 -1.80 -3.64 -8.91
C GLN A 237 -0.74 -3.22 -7.87
N ARG A 238 -0.66 -3.96 -6.76
CA ARG A 238 0.35 -3.74 -5.73
C ARG A 238 1.75 -3.98 -6.28
N ASP A 239 1.95 -5.07 -7.01
CA ASP A 239 3.26 -5.40 -7.57
C ASP A 239 3.71 -4.36 -8.60
N GLU A 240 2.78 -3.90 -9.48
CA GLU A 240 3.02 -2.81 -10.43
C GLU A 240 3.43 -1.50 -9.73
N LEU A 241 2.70 -1.12 -8.68
CA LEU A 241 2.97 0.10 -7.91
C LEU A 241 4.31 0.01 -7.14
N CYS A 242 4.62 -1.16 -6.58
CA CYS A 242 5.75 -1.32 -5.67
C CYS A 242 7.06 -1.75 -6.33
N ARG A 243 7.05 -2.23 -7.58
CA ARG A 243 8.28 -2.70 -8.26
C ARG A 243 9.40 -1.66 -8.28
N ASP A 244 9.03 -0.39 -8.34
CA ASP A 244 9.96 0.73 -8.49
C ASP A 244 10.42 1.31 -7.16
N TYR A 245 9.87 0.81 -6.04
CA TYR A 245 10.30 1.20 -4.71
C TYR A 245 11.70 0.66 -4.42
N ALA A 246 12.61 1.55 -4.02
CA ALA A 246 14.01 1.22 -3.83
C ALA A 246 14.18 0.06 -2.85
N LYS A 247 14.87 -1.01 -3.29
CA LYS A 247 15.15 -2.22 -2.50
C LYS A 247 13.91 -2.99 -2.04
N GLU A 248 12.76 -2.81 -2.68
CA GLU A 248 11.51 -3.47 -2.28
C GLU A 248 11.62 -4.99 -2.17
N SER A 249 12.35 -5.64 -3.08
CA SER A 249 12.57 -7.08 -3.05
C SER A 249 13.32 -7.59 -1.81
N LEU A 250 13.97 -6.70 -1.06
CA LEU A 250 14.70 -7.04 0.17
C LEU A 250 13.85 -6.89 1.44
N HIS A 251 12.92 -5.95 1.47
CA HIS A 251 12.20 -5.59 2.70
C HIS A 251 10.66 -5.60 2.57
N GLY A 252 10.08 -5.34 1.40
CA GLY A 252 8.62 -5.37 1.19
C GLY A 252 7.86 -4.18 1.80
N TYR A 253 8.47 -3.00 1.87
CA TYR A 253 7.91 -1.85 2.61
C TYR A 253 6.70 -1.27 1.86
N CYS A 254 6.83 -1.09 0.54
CA CYS A 254 5.71 -0.61 -0.25
C CYS A 254 4.55 -1.60 -0.22
N ALA A 255 4.84 -2.90 -0.38
CA ALA A 255 3.84 -3.95 -0.36
C ALA A 255 3.07 -3.97 0.97
N LEU A 256 3.73 -3.77 2.11
CA LEU A 256 3.08 -3.60 3.41
C LEU A 256 2.12 -2.40 3.39
N ARG A 257 2.61 -1.21 3.07
CA ARG A 257 1.83 0.04 3.18
C ARG A 257 0.64 0.07 2.23
N VAL A 258 0.79 -0.47 1.02
CA VAL A 258 -0.31 -0.60 0.06
C VAL A 258 -1.34 -1.66 0.50
N THR A 259 -0.90 -2.72 1.18
CA THR A 259 -1.83 -3.72 1.75
C THR A 259 -2.64 -3.15 2.91
N GLU A 260 -2.02 -2.36 3.79
CA GLU A 260 -2.72 -1.65 4.86
C GLU A 260 -3.72 -0.65 4.29
N ALA A 261 -3.33 0.10 3.26
CA ALA A 261 -4.22 1.03 2.57
C ALA A 261 -5.44 0.32 1.97
N ARG A 262 -5.22 -0.83 1.32
CA ARG A 262 -6.30 -1.66 0.77
C ARG A 262 -7.21 -2.20 1.87
N THR A 263 -6.64 -2.61 3.00
CA THR A 263 -7.41 -3.08 4.16
C THR A 263 -8.32 -1.99 4.70
N ALA A 264 -7.81 -0.75 4.84
CA ALA A 264 -8.60 0.41 5.26
C ALA A 264 -9.75 0.72 4.29
N LEU A 265 -9.48 0.67 2.97
CA LEU A 265 -10.49 0.86 1.93
C LEU A 265 -11.60 -0.19 2.05
N LEU A 266 -11.25 -1.48 2.11
CA LEU A 266 -12.24 -2.55 2.21
C LEU A 266 -13.09 -2.42 3.48
N GLN A 267 -12.47 -2.04 4.60
CA GLN A 267 -13.19 -1.80 5.85
C GLN A 267 -14.18 -0.63 5.71
N ALA A 268 -13.76 0.49 5.12
CA ALA A 268 -14.62 1.65 4.89
C ALA A 268 -15.82 1.28 4.00
N ARG A 269 -15.56 0.58 2.89
CA ARG A 269 -16.61 0.12 1.97
C ARG A 269 -17.56 -0.89 2.62
N LEU A 270 -17.04 -1.82 3.41
CA LEU A 270 -17.88 -2.77 4.16
C LEU A 270 -18.82 -2.08 5.16
N ASN A 271 -18.35 -0.98 5.78
CA ASN A 271 -19.18 -0.16 6.66
C ASN A 271 -20.29 0.56 5.88
N GLU A 272 -20.02 1.04 4.67
CA GLU A 272 -21.02 1.65 3.78
C GLU A 272 -22.05 0.64 3.27
N LEU A 273 -21.62 -0.61 3.02
CA LEU A 273 -22.50 -1.71 2.61
C LEU A 273 -23.41 -2.22 3.73
N SER A 274 -23.09 -1.92 4.99
CA SER A 274 -23.90 -2.35 6.12
C SER A 274 -25.19 -1.54 6.12
N PRO A 275 -26.39 -2.15 6.13
CA PRO A 275 -27.62 -1.40 6.21
C PRO A 275 -27.57 -0.59 7.49
N ALA A 276 -27.55 0.74 7.37
CA ALA A 276 -27.54 1.66 8.50
C ALA A 276 -28.53 1.14 9.55
N THR A 277 -28.02 0.72 10.69
CA THR A 277 -28.82 0.16 11.76
C THR A 277 -29.93 1.13 12.08
N ALA A 278 -31.15 0.75 11.70
CA ALA A 278 -32.38 1.24 12.28
C ALA A 278 -32.57 2.77 12.35
N SER A 279 -32.94 3.38 11.21
CA SER A 279 -34.09 4.30 11.21
C SER A 279 -35.42 3.53 11.46
N LYS A 280 -35.40 2.59 12.42
CA LYS A 280 -36.54 1.79 12.88
C LYS A 280 -37.04 2.21 14.26
N THR A 281 -36.36 3.11 14.97
CA THR A 281 -36.89 3.68 16.23
C THR A 281 -37.65 5.00 16.07
N ALA A 282 -37.56 5.68 14.93
CA ALA A 282 -38.33 6.91 14.67
C ALA A 282 -39.73 6.63 14.08
N ASN A 283 -39.88 5.58 13.25
CA ASN A 283 -41.13 5.35 12.52
C ASN A 283 -42.18 4.52 13.30
N GLU A 284 -41.76 3.71 14.29
CA GLU A 284 -42.72 3.02 15.17
C GLU A 284 -43.32 3.94 16.25
N LYS A 285 -42.57 4.93 16.76
CA LYS A 285 -43.13 5.92 17.70
C LYS A 285 -44.12 6.87 17.03
N SER A 286 -43.94 7.20 15.75
CA SER A 286 -44.86 8.07 15.01
C SER A 286 -46.19 7.38 14.65
N LYS A 287 -46.17 6.09 14.28
CA LYS A 287 -47.41 5.33 14.01
C LYS A 287 -48.23 5.04 15.27
N LYS A 288 -47.59 4.78 16.42
CA LYS A 288 -48.32 4.51 17.68
C LYS A 288 -48.89 5.78 18.33
N ALA A 289 -48.31 6.96 18.07
CA ALA A 289 -48.84 8.25 18.52
C ALA A 289 -50.06 8.71 17.71
N LYS A 290 -50.14 8.38 16.41
CA LYS A 290 -51.25 8.79 15.53
C LYS A 290 -52.51 7.95 15.72
N SER A 291 -52.40 6.67 16.06
CA SER A 291 -53.54 5.79 16.35
C SER A 291 -54.29 6.13 17.65
N LYS A 292 -53.60 6.68 18.67
CA LYS A 292 -54.24 7.05 19.95
C LYS A 292 -54.97 8.40 19.92
N LYS A 293 -54.73 9.25 18.92
CA LYS A 293 -55.32 10.60 18.84
C LYS A 293 -56.65 10.65 18.08
N SER A 294 -56.99 9.60 17.32
CA SER A 294 -58.25 9.51 16.57
C SER A 294 -59.37 8.75 17.29
N ALA A 295 -59.13 8.21 18.49
CA ALA A 295 -60.13 7.49 19.30
C ALA A 295 -60.72 8.32 20.45
N LYS A 296 -60.46 9.63 20.48
CA LYS A 296 -60.96 10.52 21.53
C LYS A 296 -61.28 11.90 20.99
N GLN A 297 -62.45 12.05 20.37
CA GLN A 297 -63.20 13.30 20.43
C GLN A 297 -64.71 12.97 20.53
N PRO A 298 -65.46 13.75 21.33
CA PRO A 298 -66.84 13.47 21.74
C PRO A 298 -67.86 13.72 20.63
#